data_AF-A0A0G9MTK4-F1
#
_entry.id   AF-A0A0G9MTK4-F1
#
_cell.length_a   1.000
_cell.length_b   1.000
_cell.length_c   1.000
_cell.angle_alpha   90.00
_cell.angle_beta   90.00
_cell.angle_gamma   90.00
#
_symmetry.space_group_name_H-M   'P 1'
#
loop_
_entity.id
_entity.type
_entity.pdbx_description
1 polymer ?
#
loop_
_entity_poly.entity_id
_entity_poly.type
_entity_poly.pdbx_seq_one_letter_code
_entity_poly.pdbx_strand_id
1 'polypeptide(L)'
;MPRSIIDSSDEKLHFAGHETFPLRYGWLKKAYDAVRREEKVGDIPGSIFNDERSIAEFGVGRNMVFSMKHWSLATGVLNAEDIPGERNTKISTGPVGHLFFGEGLDPYLEHPGSLWLLHWMLASKPGRATAWHWAFNEFHEPSFDRELLRRRLAQRCEELSESGRLGKGRATSGSTIKRDIECLIRTYYSGSKGSRRAPEDSIECPLAELGLVQMAGLGELYRFRRGPKASLPDEMFLFAVLDFWESFYPDRRSFSVEFLTFERGSPGQVFLLDEEAVADRLARLESLSHEKLRWDESSGMRQLYMHRAEELERWDILREMYRHDMQAMAA
;
A
#
# COMPACT_ATOMS: atom_id res chain seq x y z
N MET A 1 -3.59 -24.77 8.17
CA MET A 1 -3.23 -23.70 7.22
C MET A 1 -2.88 -22.48 8.03
N PRO A 2 -1.79 -21.76 7.74
CA PRO A 2 -1.61 -20.45 8.34
C PRO A 2 -2.87 -19.62 8.07
N ARG A 3 -3.43 -19.03 9.12
CA ARG A 3 -4.56 -18.11 9.00
C ARG A 3 -4.10 -16.91 8.15
N SER A 4 -4.96 -16.38 7.29
CA SER A 4 -4.61 -15.20 6.49
C SER A 4 -4.20 -14.05 7.41
N ILE A 5 -3.34 -13.14 6.96
CA ILE A 5 -2.96 -11.94 7.72
C ILE A 5 -4.21 -11.15 8.15
N ILE A 6 -5.27 -11.14 7.32
CA ILE A 6 -6.53 -10.48 7.66
C ILE A 6 -7.27 -11.15 8.83
N ASP A 7 -7.05 -12.45 9.05
CA ASP A 7 -7.62 -13.21 10.16
C ASP A 7 -6.83 -13.04 11.46
N SER A 8 -5.56 -12.58 11.40
CA SER A 8 -4.75 -12.29 12.59
C SER A 8 -5.30 -11.09 13.34
N SER A 9 -5.29 -11.13 14.67
CA SER A 9 -5.71 -10.02 15.54
C SER A 9 -4.67 -8.92 15.74
N ASP A 10 -3.47 -9.07 15.18
CA ASP A 10 -2.35 -8.13 15.38
C ASP A 10 -2.66 -6.73 14.84
N GLU A 11 -3.38 -6.67 13.73
CA GLU A 11 -3.80 -5.42 13.10
C GLU A 11 -5.28 -5.12 13.35
N LYS A 12 -5.67 -3.86 13.31
CA LYS A 12 -7.09 -3.50 13.36
C LYS A 12 -7.63 -3.34 11.95
N LEU A 13 -8.70 -4.06 11.61
CA LEU A 13 -9.36 -3.92 10.32
C LEU A 13 -10.20 -2.64 10.29
N HIS A 14 -9.89 -1.74 9.37
CA HIS A 14 -10.71 -0.57 9.09
C HIS A 14 -11.24 -0.56 7.66
N PHE A 15 -12.46 -0.06 7.53
CA PHE A 15 -13.17 0.22 6.30
C PHE A 15 -13.59 1.69 6.30
N ALA A 16 -13.75 2.30 5.12
CA ALA A 16 -13.96 3.73 4.93
C ALA A 16 -12.86 4.63 5.54
N GLY A 17 -13.19 5.90 5.80
CA GLY A 17 -12.26 6.95 6.26
C GLY A 17 -11.68 7.80 5.12
N HIS A 18 -11.66 7.29 3.89
CA HIS A 18 -11.27 8.04 2.69
C HIS A 18 -12.36 8.99 2.17
N GLU A 19 -13.53 9.08 2.81
CA GLU A 19 -14.66 9.94 2.41
C GLU A 19 -15.02 9.85 0.91
N THR A 20 -14.91 8.65 0.31
CA THR A 20 -15.08 8.37 -1.15
C THR A 20 -14.09 9.05 -2.12
N PHE A 21 -13.07 9.76 -1.60
CA PHE A 21 -12.03 10.38 -2.41
C PHE A 21 -10.80 9.45 -2.51
N PRO A 22 -10.36 9.09 -3.72
CA PRO A 22 -9.04 8.47 -3.89
C PRO A 22 -7.94 9.49 -3.55
N LEU A 23 -6.74 8.98 -3.28
CA LEU A 23 -5.56 9.81 -3.05
C LEU A 23 -5.33 10.76 -4.24
N ARG A 24 -4.84 11.98 -3.97
CA ARG A 24 -4.47 12.97 -4.99
C ARG A 24 -3.03 13.44 -4.79
N TYR A 25 -2.39 13.88 -5.87
CA TYR A 25 -1.07 14.53 -5.79
C TYR A 25 -1.08 15.70 -4.80
N GLY A 26 0.05 15.88 -4.11
CA GLY A 26 0.26 16.92 -3.11
C GLY A 26 -0.44 16.71 -1.77
N TRP A 27 -1.42 15.81 -1.65
CA TRP A 27 -2.11 15.55 -0.37
C TRP A 27 -1.17 15.03 0.71
N LEU A 28 -0.35 14.02 0.39
CA LEU A 28 0.59 13.41 1.33
C LEU A 28 1.63 14.42 1.83
N LYS A 29 2.19 15.23 0.92
CA LYS A 29 3.16 16.28 1.25
C LYS A 29 2.55 17.33 2.18
N LYS A 30 1.37 17.87 1.83
CA LYS A 30 0.67 18.86 2.66
C LYS A 30 0.39 18.33 4.07
N ALA A 31 -0.10 17.10 4.17
CA ALA A 31 -0.35 16.44 5.45
C ALA A 31 0.92 16.30 6.29
N TYR A 32 2.01 15.81 5.67
CA TYR A 32 3.30 15.67 6.34
C TYR A 32 3.85 17.01 6.83
N ASP A 33 3.87 18.03 5.96
CA ASP A 33 4.41 19.36 6.28
C ASP A 33 3.62 20.01 7.42
N ALA A 34 2.29 19.87 7.45
CA ALA A 34 1.45 20.41 8.51
C ALA A 34 1.72 19.74 9.87
N VAL A 35 1.78 18.41 9.92
CA VAL A 35 2.10 17.67 11.16
C VAL A 35 3.52 17.96 11.63
N ARG A 36 4.50 17.99 10.72
CA ARG A 36 5.89 18.32 11.04
C ARG A 36 6.02 19.73 11.62
N ARG A 37 5.22 20.68 11.14
CA ARG A 37 5.17 22.05 11.67
C ARG A 37 4.60 22.07 13.09
N GLU A 38 3.51 21.35 13.35
CA GLU A 38 2.95 21.20 14.70
C GLU A 38 3.98 20.58 15.67
N GLU A 39 4.68 19.51 15.25
CA GLU A 39 5.77 18.88 16.04
C GLU A 39 6.89 19.87 16.39
N LYS A 40 7.30 20.72 15.44
CA LYS A 40 8.36 21.70 15.64
C LYS A 40 7.99 22.83 16.58
N VAL A 41 6.72 23.28 16.56
CA VAL A 41 6.23 24.39 17.38
C VAL A 41 5.76 23.91 18.76
N GLY A 42 5.65 22.60 18.96
CA GLY A 42 5.20 22.00 20.23
C GLY A 42 3.67 21.95 20.37
N ASP A 43 2.94 22.07 19.26
CA ASP A 43 1.50 21.86 19.21
C ASP A 43 1.18 20.36 19.28
N ILE A 44 -0.10 20.03 19.49
CA ILE A 44 -0.58 18.64 19.44
C ILE A 44 -0.53 18.17 17.97
N PRO A 45 0.35 17.24 17.58
CA PRO A 45 0.49 16.92 16.18
C PRO A 45 -0.74 16.17 15.63
N GLY A 46 -1.13 16.53 14.41
CA GLY A 46 -2.35 16.09 13.76
C GLY A 46 -3.61 16.84 14.20
N SER A 47 -3.51 17.87 15.05
CA SER A 47 -4.66 18.66 15.48
C SER A 47 -5.30 19.43 14.32
N ILE A 48 -4.50 19.85 13.34
CA ILE A 48 -4.94 20.56 12.14
C ILE A 48 -6.06 19.80 11.41
N PHE A 49 -6.03 18.46 11.36
CA PHE A 49 -7.08 17.70 10.69
C PHE A 49 -8.45 17.79 11.35
N ASN A 50 -8.55 18.36 12.56
CA ASN A 50 -9.82 18.61 13.25
C ASN A 50 -10.19 20.10 13.30
N ASP A 51 -9.26 20.98 12.98
CA ASP A 51 -9.42 22.43 13.04
C ASP A 51 -10.17 22.97 11.79
N GLU A 52 -11.00 23.99 11.98
CA GLU A 52 -11.69 24.69 10.87
C GLU A 52 -10.70 25.37 9.91
N ARG A 53 -9.53 25.79 10.41
CA ARG A 53 -8.45 26.38 9.62
C ARG A 53 -7.88 25.42 8.56
N SER A 54 -8.10 24.11 8.70
CA SER A 54 -7.63 23.10 7.74
C SER A 54 -8.12 23.32 6.33
N ILE A 55 -9.32 23.88 6.15
CA ILE A 55 -9.88 24.16 4.82
C ILE A 55 -9.02 25.20 4.10
N ALA A 56 -8.65 26.28 4.79
CA ALA A 56 -7.82 27.34 4.25
C ALA A 56 -6.37 26.88 4.07
N GLU A 57 -5.82 26.16 5.05
CA GLU A 57 -4.42 25.69 5.01
C GLU A 57 -4.19 24.66 3.89
N PHE A 58 -5.07 23.69 3.76
CA PHE A 58 -4.93 22.65 2.73
C PHE A 58 -5.54 23.04 1.39
N GLY A 59 -6.35 24.11 1.32
CA GLY A 59 -7.05 24.55 0.11
C GLY A 59 -8.04 23.50 -0.43
N VAL A 60 -8.65 22.70 0.46
CA VAL A 60 -9.61 21.64 0.09
C VAL A 60 -10.79 21.61 1.07
N GLY A 61 -11.92 21.05 0.63
CA GLY A 61 -13.11 20.92 1.47
C GLY A 61 -12.92 19.96 2.66
N ARG A 62 -13.78 20.09 3.67
CA ARG A 62 -13.69 19.34 4.95
C ARG A 62 -13.55 17.82 4.78
N ASN A 63 -14.36 17.21 3.91
CA ASN A 63 -14.30 15.76 3.66
C ASN A 63 -12.99 15.33 2.99
N MET A 64 -12.42 16.20 2.15
CA MET A 64 -11.11 15.95 1.55
C MET A 64 -9.98 16.04 2.58
N VAL A 65 -10.11 16.88 3.62
CA VAL A 65 -9.16 16.90 4.76
C VAL A 65 -9.17 15.56 5.49
N PHE A 66 -10.35 14.99 5.76
CA PHE A 66 -10.44 13.67 6.38
C PHE A 66 -9.87 12.56 5.49
N SER A 67 -10.13 12.61 4.19
CA SER A 67 -9.53 11.69 3.23
C SER A 67 -8.01 11.81 3.18
N MET A 68 -7.48 13.03 3.15
CA MET A 68 -6.05 13.32 3.20
C MET A 68 -5.40 12.72 4.46
N LYS A 69 -6.02 12.89 5.63
CA LYS A 69 -5.57 12.25 6.87
C LYS A 69 -5.57 10.73 6.75
N HIS A 70 -6.66 10.14 6.24
CA HIS A 70 -6.79 8.70 6.08
C HIS A 70 -5.66 8.14 5.21
N TRP A 71 -5.44 8.69 4.01
CA TRP A 71 -4.40 8.23 3.09
C TRP A 71 -3.00 8.41 3.68
N SER A 72 -2.74 9.52 4.36
CA SER A 72 -1.43 9.77 4.96
C SER A 72 -1.09 8.76 6.06
N LEU A 73 -2.09 8.35 6.85
CA LEU A 73 -1.93 7.29 7.85
C LEU A 73 -1.85 5.90 7.22
N ALA A 74 -2.69 5.62 6.22
CA ALA A 74 -2.74 4.31 5.57
C ALA A 74 -1.47 3.99 4.76
N THR A 75 -0.75 5.02 4.31
CA THR A 75 0.51 4.87 3.55
C THR A 75 1.77 5.00 4.41
N GLY A 76 1.64 5.20 5.73
CA GLY A 76 2.80 5.40 6.62
C GLY A 76 3.53 6.73 6.43
N VAL A 77 2.95 7.67 5.68
CA VAL A 77 3.46 9.06 5.59
C VAL A 77 3.31 9.77 6.93
N LEU A 78 2.21 9.50 7.62
CA LEU A 78 1.99 9.81 9.02
C LEU A 78 1.86 8.51 9.80
N ASN A 79 2.20 8.56 11.08
CA ASN A 79 1.98 7.48 12.03
C ASN A 79 0.81 7.80 12.96
N ALA A 80 0.15 6.75 13.45
CA ALA A 80 -0.89 6.83 14.47
C ALA A 80 -0.59 5.83 15.58
N GLU A 81 -0.46 6.32 16.81
CA GLU A 81 -0.18 5.52 17.98
C GLU A 81 -1.33 5.67 19.00
N ASP A 82 -1.96 4.55 19.35
CA ASP A 82 -2.95 4.50 20.42
C ASP A 82 -2.19 4.30 21.75
N ILE A 83 -2.07 5.36 22.54
CA ILE A 83 -1.39 5.32 23.84
C ILE A 83 -2.38 4.86 24.92
N PRO A 84 -2.10 3.77 25.66
CA PRO A 84 -2.97 3.31 26.75
C PRO A 84 -3.22 4.41 27.79
N GLY A 85 -4.50 4.72 28.02
CA GLY A 85 -4.92 5.77 28.96
C GLY A 85 -5.19 7.13 28.33
N GLU A 86 -4.79 7.35 27.06
CA GLU A 86 -5.18 8.53 26.30
C GLU A 86 -6.46 8.28 25.51
N ARG A 87 -7.33 9.31 25.45
CA ARG A 87 -8.59 9.23 24.70
C ARG A 87 -8.39 9.40 23.19
N ASN A 88 -7.31 10.05 22.78
CA ASN A 88 -7.06 10.41 21.39
C ASN A 88 -5.83 9.66 20.88
N THR A 89 -5.92 9.10 19.68
CA THR A 89 -4.78 8.57 18.95
C THR A 89 -3.77 9.69 18.70
N LYS A 90 -2.53 9.51 19.11
CA LYS A 90 -1.44 10.44 18.82
C LYS A 90 -1.03 10.29 17.36
N ILE A 91 -0.93 11.40 16.65
CA ILE A 91 -0.44 11.44 15.27
C ILE A 91 0.99 11.96 15.31
N SER A 92 1.84 11.45 14.43
CA SER A 92 3.19 11.98 14.21
C SER A 92 3.60 11.78 12.76
N THR A 93 4.74 12.35 12.37
CA THR A 93 5.35 12.08 11.07
C THR A 93 5.83 10.63 10.98
N GLY A 94 5.54 9.94 9.86
CA GLY A 94 5.85 8.53 9.65
C GLY A 94 7.14 8.29 8.83
N PRO A 95 7.61 7.04 8.72
CA PRO A 95 8.86 6.71 8.04
C PRO A 95 8.81 6.98 6.52
N VAL A 96 7.69 6.69 5.86
CA VAL A 96 7.53 7.00 4.42
C VAL A 96 7.55 8.51 4.19
N GLY A 97 6.92 9.27 5.08
CA GLY A 97 6.90 10.73 5.00
C GLY A 97 8.29 11.32 5.24
N HIS A 98 9.06 10.76 6.17
CA HIS A 98 10.45 11.12 6.37
C HIS A 98 11.30 10.84 5.14
N LEU A 99 11.15 9.69 4.51
CA LEU A 99 11.90 9.33 3.30
C LEU A 99 11.63 10.33 2.16
N PHE A 100 10.35 10.53 1.81
CA PHE A 100 9.98 11.37 0.66
C PHE A 100 10.15 12.86 0.92
N PHE A 101 9.66 13.36 2.05
CA PHE A 101 9.51 14.80 2.32
C PHE A 101 10.46 15.31 3.40
N GLY A 102 10.82 14.44 4.35
CA GLY A 102 11.73 14.76 5.45
C GLY A 102 13.16 14.96 4.98
N GLU A 103 13.70 13.91 4.35
CA GLU A 103 14.98 13.83 3.66
C GLU A 103 14.91 14.45 2.26
N GLY A 104 13.70 14.57 1.68
CA GLY A 104 13.48 15.21 0.38
C GLY A 104 13.92 14.34 -0.79
N LEU A 105 13.90 13.01 -0.64
CA LEU A 105 14.37 12.09 -1.69
C LEU A 105 13.43 11.98 -2.88
N ASP A 106 12.13 12.18 -2.68
CA ASP A 106 11.15 12.29 -3.78
C ASP A 106 9.96 13.16 -3.34
N PRO A 107 10.13 14.49 -3.26
CA PRO A 107 9.15 15.38 -2.66
C PRO A 107 7.87 15.55 -3.50
N TYR A 108 7.89 15.10 -4.76
CA TYR A 108 6.80 15.25 -5.71
C TYR A 108 6.18 13.91 -6.15
N LEU A 109 6.73 12.77 -5.68
CA LEU A 109 6.32 11.42 -6.06
C LEU A 109 6.51 11.16 -7.56
N GLU A 110 7.64 11.63 -8.10
CA GLU A 110 8.01 11.50 -9.52
C GLU A 110 8.66 10.14 -9.81
N HIS A 111 9.29 9.52 -8.80
CA HIS A 111 9.91 8.22 -8.97
C HIS A 111 8.85 7.11 -8.90
N PRO A 112 8.81 6.17 -9.87
CA PRO A 112 7.80 5.10 -9.86
C PRO A 112 7.92 4.20 -8.63
N GLY A 113 9.12 4.02 -8.08
CA GLY A 113 9.36 3.32 -6.82
C GLY A 113 8.58 3.90 -5.64
N SER A 114 8.32 5.21 -5.63
CA SER A 114 7.54 5.88 -4.58
C SER A 114 6.09 5.43 -4.62
N LEU A 115 5.51 5.30 -5.82
CA LEU A 115 4.15 4.80 -6.00
C LEU A 115 4.04 3.32 -5.63
N TRP A 116 5.05 2.51 -5.94
CA TRP A 116 5.12 1.11 -5.51
C TRP A 116 5.24 0.96 -4.00
N LEU A 117 6.02 1.82 -3.33
CA LEU A 117 6.09 1.84 -1.87
C LEU A 117 4.74 2.21 -1.25
N LEU A 118 4.09 3.26 -1.74
CA LEU A 118 2.75 3.64 -1.27
C LEU A 118 1.74 2.49 -1.45
N HIS A 119 1.78 1.81 -2.59
CA HIS A 119 0.95 0.62 -2.83
C HIS A 119 1.26 -0.53 -1.87
N TRP A 120 2.54 -0.83 -1.65
CA TRP A 120 2.98 -1.84 -0.68
C TRP A 120 2.39 -1.55 0.70
N MET A 121 2.52 -0.32 1.20
CA MET A 121 1.99 0.09 2.51
C MET A 121 0.47 -0.06 2.63
N LEU A 122 -0.28 0.07 1.52
CA LEU A 122 -1.74 -0.08 1.51
C LEU A 122 -2.20 -1.54 1.44
N ALA A 123 -1.44 -2.41 0.80
CA ALA A 123 -1.92 -3.72 0.37
C ALA A 123 -1.19 -4.90 1.04
N SER A 124 0.02 -4.74 1.56
CA SER A 124 0.74 -5.83 2.24
C SER A 124 0.10 -6.23 3.58
N LYS A 125 -0.51 -5.26 4.25
CA LYS A 125 -1.22 -5.41 5.53
C LYS A 125 -2.62 -4.82 5.43
N PRO A 126 -3.63 -5.39 6.11
CA PRO A 126 -4.99 -4.88 6.03
C PRO A 126 -5.15 -3.48 6.65
N GLY A 127 -4.80 -3.32 7.92
CA GLY A 127 -4.79 -2.05 8.65
C GLY A 127 -5.91 -1.07 8.25
N ARG A 128 -5.51 0.14 7.85
CA ARG A 128 -6.43 1.22 7.43
C ARG A 128 -7.06 1.02 6.05
N ALA A 129 -6.56 0.09 5.25
CA ALA A 129 -6.97 -0.14 3.87
C ALA A 129 -7.38 -1.61 3.67
N THR A 130 -8.21 -2.15 4.57
CA THR A 130 -8.56 -3.59 4.60
C THR A 130 -9.08 -4.10 3.25
N ALA A 131 -9.93 -3.32 2.58
CA ALA A 131 -10.46 -3.68 1.26
C ALA A 131 -9.36 -3.77 0.18
N TRP A 132 -8.29 -2.96 0.27
CA TRP A 132 -7.14 -3.01 -0.63
C TRP A 132 -6.33 -4.28 -0.40
N HIS A 133 -5.96 -4.57 0.85
CA HIS A 133 -5.28 -5.81 1.18
C HIS A 133 -6.07 -7.04 0.70
N TRP A 134 -7.37 -7.10 1.00
CA TRP A 134 -8.22 -8.20 0.55
C TRP A 134 -8.25 -8.34 -0.97
N ALA A 135 -8.42 -7.24 -1.70
CA ALA A 135 -8.54 -7.29 -3.15
C ALA A 135 -7.25 -7.76 -3.85
N PHE A 136 -6.08 -7.42 -3.31
CA PHE A 136 -4.80 -7.82 -3.89
C PHE A 136 -4.31 -9.20 -3.42
N ASN A 137 -4.74 -9.66 -2.24
CA ASN A 137 -4.19 -10.89 -1.64
C ASN A 137 -5.18 -12.07 -1.60
N GLU A 138 -6.49 -11.83 -1.62
CA GLU A 138 -7.50 -12.89 -1.47
C GLU A 138 -8.50 -12.97 -2.63
N PHE A 139 -8.56 -11.94 -3.48
CA PHE A 139 -9.49 -11.91 -4.61
C PHE A 139 -8.82 -12.41 -5.91
N HIS A 140 -9.27 -13.57 -6.38
CA HIS A 140 -8.64 -14.31 -7.49
C HIS A 140 -9.52 -14.44 -8.74
N GLU A 141 -10.60 -13.66 -8.87
CA GLU A 141 -11.43 -13.68 -10.09
C GLU A 141 -10.61 -13.16 -11.30
N PRO A 142 -10.62 -13.85 -12.46
CA PRO A 142 -9.86 -13.43 -13.64
C PRO A 142 -10.32 -12.08 -14.21
N SER A 143 -11.62 -11.79 -14.07
CA SER A 143 -12.25 -10.53 -14.45
C SER A 143 -13.45 -10.26 -13.55
N PHE A 144 -13.78 -9.01 -13.30
CA PHE A 144 -14.83 -8.63 -12.36
C PHE A 144 -15.46 -7.29 -12.70
N ASP A 145 -16.73 -7.12 -12.35
CA ASP A 145 -17.38 -5.81 -12.26
C ASP A 145 -17.43 -5.34 -10.80
N ARG A 146 -17.99 -4.14 -10.58
CA ARG A 146 -18.13 -3.55 -9.24
C ARG A 146 -19.01 -4.38 -8.31
N GLU A 147 -20.05 -5.03 -8.86
CA GLU A 147 -21.03 -5.76 -8.06
C GLU A 147 -20.49 -7.10 -7.59
N LEU A 148 -19.75 -7.81 -8.45
CA LEU A 148 -19.04 -9.03 -8.08
C LEU A 148 -18.02 -8.75 -6.96
N LEU A 149 -17.21 -7.70 -7.12
CA LEU A 149 -16.21 -7.32 -6.13
C LEU A 149 -16.88 -6.95 -4.78
N ARG A 150 -17.98 -6.19 -4.82
CA ARG A 150 -18.78 -5.84 -3.64
C ARG A 150 -19.35 -7.08 -2.94
N ARG A 151 -19.95 -8.00 -3.70
CA ARG A 151 -20.55 -9.23 -3.16
C ARG A 151 -19.49 -10.11 -2.49
N ARG A 152 -18.32 -10.28 -3.13
CA ARG A 152 -17.22 -11.08 -2.59
C ARG A 152 -16.62 -10.45 -1.32
N LEU A 153 -16.44 -9.13 -1.28
CA LEU A 153 -15.98 -8.45 -0.07
C LEU A 153 -17.02 -8.53 1.06
N ALA A 154 -18.32 -8.40 0.74
CA ALA A 154 -19.38 -8.54 1.73
C ALA A 154 -19.40 -9.93 2.37
N GLN A 155 -19.31 -10.98 1.56
CA GLN A 155 -19.18 -12.34 2.05
C GLN A 155 -17.96 -12.48 2.96
N ARG A 156 -16.81 -11.93 2.56
CA ARG A 156 -15.60 -11.97 3.40
C ARG A 156 -15.78 -11.23 4.73
N CYS A 157 -16.43 -10.06 4.72
CA CYS A 157 -16.74 -9.34 5.95
C CYS A 157 -17.68 -10.11 6.87
N GLU A 158 -18.64 -10.87 6.33
CA GLU A 158 -19.51 -11.76 7.11
C GLU A 158 -18.69 -12.86 7.80
N GLU A 159 -17.80 -13.53 7.08
CA GLU A 159 -16.88 -14.54 7.65
C GLU A 159 -15.98 -13.95 8.76
N LEU A 160 -15.46 -12.74 8.56
CA LEU A 160 -14.67 -12.02 9.57
C LEU A 160 -15.53 -11.59 10.77
N SER A 161 -16.81 -11.30 10.57
CA SER A 161 -17.74 -11.00 11.67
C SER A 161 -18.06 -12.27 12.47
N GLU A 162 -18.36 -13.39 11.80
CA GLU A 162 -18.70 -14.68 12.42
C GLU A 162 -17.54 -15.25 13.24
N SER A 163 -16.30 -15.10 12.74
CA SER A 163 -15.08 -15.46 13.48
C SER A 163 -14.75 -14.50 14.64
N GLY A 164 -15.51 -13.42 14.81
CA GLY A 164 -15.31 -12.40 15.83
C GLY A 164 -14.19 -11.39 15.53
N ARG A 165 -13.57 -11.46 14.34
CA ARG A 165 -12.42 -10.66 13.93
C ARG A 165 -12.72 -9.17 13.79
N LEU A 166 -13.94 -8.80 13.38
CA LEU A 166 -14.41 -7.41 13.33
C LEU A 166 -14.87 -6.85 14.69
N GLY A 167 -14.95 -7.71 15.71
CA GLY A 167 -15.53 -7.41 17.01
C GLY A 167 -17.05 -7.63 17.04
N LYS A 168 -17.57 -8.04 18.21
CA LYS A 168 -19.00 -8.34 18.39
C LYS A 168 -19.88 -7.15 18.02
N GLY A 169 -20.83 -7.36 17.11
CA GLY A 169 -21.82 -6.35 16.69
C GLY A 169 -21.31 -5.31 15.68
N ARG A 170 -20.10 -5.46 15.13
CA ARG A 170 -19.51 -4.52 14.15
C ARG A 170 -19.58 -5.05 12.72
N ALA A 171 -20.80 -5.38 12.26
CA ALA A 171 -21.00 -5.72 10.86
C ALA A 171 -20.67 -4.50 9.97
N THR A 172 -19.81 -4.69 8.97
CA THR A 172 -19.52 -3.63 7.98
C THR A 172 -20.74 -3.46 7.09
N SER A 173 -21.33 -2.26 7.06
CA SER A 173 -22.54 -2.00 6.27
C SER A 173 -22.30 -2.20 4.77
N GLY A 174 -23.30 -2.67 4.03
CA GLY A 174 -23.22 -2.79 2.56
C GLY A 174 -22.91 -1.45 1.86
N SER A 175 -23.33 -0.32 2.45
CA SER A 175 -23.02 1.02 1.94
C SER A 175 -21.54 1.40 2.13
N THR A 176 -20.92 0.95 3.23
CA THR A 176 -19.49 1.12 3.50
C THR A 176 -18.68 0.32 2.50
N ILE A 177 -19.00 -0.97 2.34
CA ILE A 177 -18.34 -1.87 1.37
C ILE A 177 -18.43 -1.29 -0.04
N LYS A 178 -19.62 -0.82 -0.45
CA LYS A 178 -19.80 -0.20 -1.76
C LYS A 178 -18.87 1.00 -1.97
N ARG A 179 -18.76 1.91 -0.98
CA ARG A 179 -17.90 3.08 -1.05
C ARG A 179 -16.42 2.71 -1.14
N ASP A 180 -15.97 1.72 -0.38
CA ASP A 180 -14.59 1.22 -0.42
C ASP A 180 -14.27 0.63 -1.80
N ILE A 181 -15.17 -0.19 -2.36
CA ILE A 181 -15.00 -0.77 -3.71
C ILE A 181 -14.91 0.32 -4.79
N GLU A 182 -15.81 1.32 -4.75
CA GLU A 182 -15.78 2.42 -5.71
C GLU A 182 -14.47 3.22 -5.61
N CYS A 183 -13.99 3.46 -4.38
CA CYS A 183 -12.73 4.16 -4.14
C CYS A 183 -11.52 3.34 -4.57
N LEU A 184 -11.50 2.03 -4.29
CA LEU A 184 -10.44 1.10 -4.68
C LEU A 184 -10.24 1.08 -6.19
N ILE A 185 -11.32 0.97 -6.96
CA ILE A 185 -11.23 1.00 -8.43
C ILE A 185 -10.68 2.34 -8.89
N ARG A 186 -11.18 3.46 -8.34
CA ARG A 186 -10.69 4.81 -8.68
C ARG A 186 -9.25 5.08 -8.21
N THR A 187 -8.71 4.27 -7.31
CA THR A 187 -7.33 4.37 -6.85
C THR A 187 -6.35 3.85 -7.91
N TYR A 188 -6.74 2.82 -8.67
CA TYR A 188 -5.85 2.12 -9.61
C TYR A 188 -6.26 2.19 -11.07
N TYR A 189 -7.44 2.75 -11.37
CA TYR A 189 -7.94 2.90 -12.73
C TYR A 189 -8.35 4.35 -12.98
N SER A 190 -7.59 5.04 -13.83
CA SER A 190 -8.07 6.22 -14.54
C SER A 190 -8.76 5.75 -15.82
N GLY A 191 -9.99 6.20 -16.04
CA GLY A 191 -10.73 5.88 -17.27
C GLY A 191 -9.93 6.30 -18.51
N SER A 192 -10.13 5.62 -19.64
CA SER A 192 -9.45 5.98 -20.89
C SER A 192 -9.61 7.47 -21.21
N LYS A 193 -8.48 8.14 -21.48
CA LYS A 193 -8.39 9.52 -22.00
C LYS A 193 -9.24 9.60 -23.28
N GLY A 194 -10.48 10.08 -23.16
CA GLY A 194 -11.41 10.17 -24.29
C GLY A 194 -12.91 10.04 -23.97
N SER A 195 -13.29 9.62 -22.75
CA SER A 195 -14.69 9.71 -22.35
C SER A 195 -15.08 11.18 -22.11
N ARG A 196 -16.04 11.71 -22.89
CA ARG A 196 -16.65 13.06 -22.77
C ARG A 196 -17.35 13.33 -21.41
N ARG A 197 -17.05 12.53 -20.38
CA ARG A 197 -17.64 12.56 -19.03
C ARG A 197 -16.60 12.69 -17.91
N ALA A 198 -15.37 13.09 -18.19
CA ALA A 198 -14.46 13.48 -17.12
C ALA A 198 -14.75 14.97 -16.79
N PRO A 199 -15.47 15.29 -15.69
CA PRO A 199 -15.41 16.65 -15.16
C PRO A 199 -13.96 16.95 -14.78
N GLU A 200 -13.59 18.23 -14.78
CA GLU A 200 -12.26 18.73 -14.36
C GLU A 200 -11.80 18.22 -12.97
N ASP A 201 -12.71 17.60 -12.20
CA ASP A 201 -12.47 16.86 -10.96
C ASP A 201 -11.76 15.50 -11.11
N SER A 202 -11.44 15.04 -12.32
CA SER A 202 -10.67 13.81 -12.55
C SER A 202 -9.17 14.02 -12.35
N ILE A 203 -8.76 14.68 -11.26
CA ILE A 203 -7.37 14.63 -10.81
C ILE A 203 -7.08 13.15 -10.51
N GLU A 204 -6.31 12.52 -11.41
CA GLU A 204 -6.01 11.09 -11.38
C GLU A 204 -5.28 10.76 -10.07
N CYS A 205 -5.65 9.63 -9.46
CA CYS A 205 -4.93 9.11 -8.32
C CYS A 205 -3.52 8.73 -8.76
N PRO A 206 -2.44 9.12 -8.06
CA PRO A 206 -1.06 8.76 -8.44
C PRO A 206 -0.90 7.26 -8.67
N LEU A 207 -1.57 6.43 -7.85
CA LEU A 207 -1.49 4.97 -7.93
C LEU A 207 -2.12 4.37 -9.21
N ALA A 208 -2.88 5.15 -9.99
CA ALA A 208 -3.38 4.70 -11.30
C ALA A 208 -2.23 4.49 -12.30
N GLU A 209 -1.10 5.20 -12.14
CA GLU A 209 0.08 5.07 -13.00
C GLU A 209 0.74 3.68 -12.93
N LEU A 210 0.50 2.94 -11.83
CA LEU A 210 0.98 1.57 -11.68
C LEU A 210 0.30 0.60 -12.67
N GLY A 211 -0.87 0.96 -13.21
CA GLY A 211 -1.60 0.14 -14.16
C GLY A 211 -2.00 -1.23 -13.62
N LEU A 212 -2.27 -1.34 -12.31
CA LEU A 212 -2.61 -2.58 -11.63
C LEU A 212 -4.04 -3.07 -11.96
N VAL A 213 -4.95 -2.14 -12.27
CA VAL A 213 -6.32 -2.44 -12.70
C VAL A 213 -6.53 -1.92 -14.12
N GLN A 214 -7.06 -2.76 -14.99
CA GLN A 214 -7.32 -2.42 -16.40
C GLN A 214 -8.67 -2.98 -16.86
N MET A 215 -9.16 -2.48 -18.00
CA MET A 215 -10.32 -3.04 -18.67
C MET A 215 -10.06 -4.47 -19.17
N ALA A 216 -11.06 -5.33 -19.00
CA ALA A 216 -11.08 -6.73 -19.43
C ALA A 216 -11.99 -6.98 -20.64
N GLY A 217 -12.34 -5.92 -21.40
CA GLY A 217 -13.21 -6.01 -22.57
C GLY A 217 -14.07 -4.77 -22.76
N LEU A 218 -15.21 -4.95 -23.44
CA LEU A 218 -16.25 -3.93 -23.58
C LEU A 218 -17.10 -3.85 -22.29
N GLY A 219 -17.58 -2.66 -21.94
CA GLY A 219 -18.41 -2.43 -20.75
C GLY A 219 -17.59 -1.97 -19.54
N GLU A 220 -18.04 -2.30 -18.33
CA GLU A 220 -17.36 -1.97 -17.06
C GLU A 220 -16.78 -3.24 -16.39
N LEU A 221 -16.11 -4.07 -17.18
CA LEU A 221 -15.41 -5.26 -16.71
C LEU A 221 -13.92 -4.96 -16.51
N TYR A 222 -13.40 -5.24 -15.32
CA TYR A 222 -12.03 -5.00 -14.91
C TYR A 222 -11.25 -6.30 -14.75
N ARG A 223 -9.93 -6.21 -14.74
CA ARG A 223 -9.02 -7.28 -14.33
C ARG A 223 -7.77 -6.70 -13.67
N PHE A 224 -7.19 -7.48 -12.77
CA PHE A 224 -5.86 -7.21 -12.22
C PHE A 224 -4.79 -7.57 -13.26
N ARG A 225 -3.82 -6.68 -13.48
CA ARG A 225 -2.71 -6.90 -14.42
C ARG A 225 -1.61 -7.74 -13.77
N ARG A 226 -1.73 -9.06 -13.88
CA ARG A 226 -0.72 -10.01 -13.41
C ARG A 226 0.47 -10.12 -14.38
N GLY A 227 1.65 -10.40 -13.84
CA GLY A 227 2.90 -10.58 -14.59
C GLY A 227 3.91 -9.44 -14.40
N PRO A 228 4.94 -9.34 -15.27
CA PRO A 228 6.08 -8.47 -15.05
C PRO A 228 5.72 -6.98 -14.96
N LYS A 229 6.40 -6.28 -14.05
CA LYS A 229 6.22 -4.84 -13.78
C LYS A 229 7.50 -4.08 -14.07
N ALA A 230 7.63 -3.54 -15.28
CA ALA A 230 8.84 -2.83 -15.71
C ALA A 230 9.17 -1.60 -14.85
N SER A 231 8.15 -0.92 -14.32
CA SER A 231 8.31 0.27 -13.47
C SER A 231 8.57 -0.05 -11.99
N LEU A 232 8.62 -1.33 -11.58
CA LEU A 232 8.92 -1.73 -10.20
C LEU A 232 10.43 -1.95 -10.05
N PRO A 233 11.16 -1.09 -9.31
CA PRO A 233 12.59 -1.29 -9.06
C PRO A 233 12.86 -2.56 -8.27
N ASP A 234 14.05 -3.15 -8.44
CA ASP A 234 14.43 -4.36 -7.69
C ASP A 234 14.72 -4.05 -6.23
N GLU A 235 15.18 -2.84 -5.90
CA GLU A 235 15.37 -2.32 -4.55
C GLU A 235 14.05 -2.24 -3.80
N MET A 236 12.98 -1.82 -4.48
CA MET A 236 11.63 -1.81 -3.91
C MET A 236 11.10 -3.23 -3.72
N PHE A 237 11.41 -4.15 -4.64
CA PHE A 237 11.06 -5.56 -4.45
C PHE A 237 11.84 -6.18 -3.27
N LEU A 238 13.13 -5.87 -3.13
CA LEU A 238 13.96 -6.29 -2.00
C LEU A 238 13.42 -5.75 -0.68
N PHE A 239 13.08 -4.46 -0.63
CA PHE A 239 12.40 -3.85 0.53
C PHE A 239 11.17 -4.65 0.94
N ALA A 240 10.32 -5.01 -0.03
CA ALA A 240 9.09 -5.76 0.24
C ALA A 240 9.37 -7.18 0.74
N VAL A 241 10.39 -7.87 0.21
CA VAL A 241 10.83 -9.19 0.71
C VAL A 241 11.30 -9.10 2.16
N LEU A 242 12.12 -8.10 2.49
CA LEU A 242 12.62 -7.90 3.86
C LEU A 242 11.49 -7.50 4.81
N ASP A 243 10.62 -6.56 4.43
CA ASP A 243 9.48 -6.17 5.27
C ASP A 243 8.52 -7.32 5.54
N PHE A 244 8.25 -8.15 4.52
CA PHE A 244 7.43 -9.34 4.67
C PHE A 244 8.08 -10.39 5.58
N TRP A 245 9.38 -10.64 5.41
CA TRP A 245 10.14 -11.56 6.25
C TRP A 245 10.17 -11.10 7.71
N GLU A 246 10.58 -9.86 7.97
CA GLU A 246 10.67 -9.29 9.32
C GLU A 246 9.31 -9.24 10.03
N SER A 247 8.24 -8.92 9.29
CA SER A 247 6.91 -8.75 9.87
C SER A 247 6.24 -10.07 10.25
N PHE A 248 6.45 -11.13 9.47
CA PHE A 248 5.62 -12.33 9.56
C PHE A 248 6.40 -13.63 9.73
N TYR A 249 7.67 -13.67 9.33
CA TYR A 249 8.48 -14.88 9.30
C TYR A 249 9.93 -14.64 9.75
N PRO A 250 10.20 -13.89 10.83
CA PRO A 250 11.57 -13.48 11.19
C PRO A 250 12.51 -14.67 11.43
N ASP A 251 11.98 -15.82 11.88
CA ASP A 251 12.76 -17.02 12.14
C ASP A 251 13.02 -17.88 10.89
N ARG A 252 12.34 -17.58 9.76
CA ARG A 252 12.43 -18.38 8.54
C ARG A 252 13.70 -18.06 7.78
N ARG A 253 14.44 -19.10 7.38
CA ARG A 253 15.76 -18.99 6.73
C ARG A 253 15.75 -19.17 5.22
N SER A 254 14.64 -19.62 4.64
CA SER A 254 14.49 -19.69 3.18
C SER A 254 13.04 -19.63 2.74
N PHE A 255 12.82 -19.18 1.51
CA PHE A 255 11.52 -19.11 0.87
C PHE A 255 11.59 -19.70 -0.53
N SER A 256 10.60 -20.51 -0.91
CA SER A 256 10.42 -20.90 -2.31
C SER A 256 9.83 -19.73 -3.11
N VAL A 257 10.06 -19.75 -4.43
CA VAL A 257 9.39 -18.82 -5.36
C VAL A 257 7.88 -18.89 -5.19
N GLU A 258 7.31 -20.10 -5.14
CA GLU A 258 5.88 -20.32 -4.95
C GLU A 258 5.36 -19.59 -3.70
N PHE A 259 6.10 -19.67 -2.58
CA PHE A 259 5.70 -19.02 -1.34
C PHE A 259 5.70 -17.49 -1.47
N LEU A 260 6.77 -16.89 -2.02
CA LEU A 260 6.85 -15.45 -2.24
C LEU A 260 5.91 -14.95 -3.36
N THR A 261 5.40 -15.86 -4.18
CA THR A 261 4.42 -15.56 -5.24
C THR A 261 3.00 -15.54 -4.69
N PHE A 262 2.63 -16.54 -3.90
CA PHE A 262 1.23 -16.83 -3.60
C PHE A 262 0.82 -16.61 -2.14
N GLU A 263 1.76 -16.53 -1.19
CA GLU A 263 1.39 -16.30 0.21
C GLU A 263 0.73 -14.92 0.37
N ARG A 264 -0.28 -14.82 1.23
CA ARG A 264 -0.98 -13.54 1.43
C ARG A 264 -0.04 -12.53 2.08
N GLY A 265 -0.04 -11.31 1.58
CA GLY A 265 0.88 -10.24 1.97
C GLY A 265 2.27 -10.36 1.33
N SER A 266 2.56 -11.41 0.57
CA SER A 266 3.85 -11.56 -0.10
C SER A 266 4.03 -10.55 -1.24
N PRO A 267 5.27 -10.24 -1.63
CA PRO A 267 5.57 -9.39 -2.79
C PRO A 267 4.87 -9.81 -4.08
N GLY A 268 4.72 -11.12 -4.33
CA GLY A 268 4.06 -11.62 -5.53
C GLY A 268 2.56 -11.32 -5.57
N GLN A 269 1.85 -11.52 -4.46
CA GLN A 269 0.43 -11.17 -4.38
C GLN A 269 0.22 -9.66 -4.50
N VAL A 270 0.94 -8.89 -3.69
CA VAL A 270 0.75 -7.43 -3.61
C VAL A 270 1.07 -6.77 -4.95
N PHE A 271 2.24 -7.07 -5.56
CA PHE A 271 2.62 -6.48 -6.85
C PHE A 271 2.00 -7.17 -8.07
N LEU A 272 1.15 -8.17 -7.86
CA LEU A 272 0.52 -8.98 -8.91
C LEU A 272 1.56 -9.57 -9.87
N LEU A 273 2.63 -10.17 -9.35
CA LEU A 273 3.65 -10.85 -10.15
C LEU A 273 3.23 -12.31 -10.36
N ASP A 274 3.58 -12.87 -11.51
CA ASP A 274 3.52 -14.33 -11.70
C ASP A 274 4.83 -14.97 -11.21
N GLU A 275 4.84 -16.30 -11.10
CA GLU A 275 5.96 -17.05 -10.53
C GLU A 275 7.28 -16.78 -11.25
N GLU A 276 7.24 -16.60 -12.58
CA GLU A 276 8.42 -16.30 -13.37
C GLU A 276 8.94 -14.88 -13.11
N ALA A 277 8.07 -13.87 -13.06
CA ALA A 277 8.48 -12.51 -12.71
C ALA A 277 9.02 -12.41 -11.27
N VAL A 278 8.56 -13.26 -10.35
CA VAL A 278 9.13 -13.39 -9.00
C VAL A 278 10.52 -14.04 -9.07
N ALA A 279 10.66 -15.18 -9.75
CA ALA A 279 11.95 -15.88 -9.89
C ALA A 279 13.03 -14.97 -10.50
N ASP A 280 12.71 -14.28 -11.60
CA ASP A 280 13.59 -13.32 -12.27
C ASP A 280 14.11 -12.25 -11.30
N ARG A 281 13.22 -11.72 -10.44
CA ARG A 281 13.59 -10.71 -9.44
C ARG A 281 14.44 -11.29 -8.33
N LEU A 282 14.08 -12.47 -7.82
CA LEU A 282 14.85 -13.15 -6.77
C LEU A 282 16.29 -13.45 -7.20
N ALA A 283 16.49 -13.83 -8.47
CA ALA A 283 17.82 -14.05 -9.03
C ALA A 283 18.70 -12.78 -9.00
N ARG A 284 18.12 -11.58 -9.05
CA ARG A 284 18.85 -10.30 -8.97
C ARG A 284 19.08 -9.84 -7.53
N LEU A 285 18.37 -10.41 -6.54
CA LEU A 285 18.52 -10.00 -5.14
C LEU A 285 19.86 -10.41 -4.53
N GLU A 286 20.48 -11.49 -5.01
CA GLU A 286 21.78 -11.92 -4.49
C GLU A 286 22.86 -10.85 -4.72
N SER A 287 22.98 -10.33 -5.94
CA SER A 287 23.93 -9.25 -6.23
C SER A 287 23.55 -7.95 -5.54
N LEU A 288 22.26 -7.59 -5.56
CA LEU A 288 21.74 -6.37 -4.94
C LEU A 288 21.92 -6.33 -3.42
N SER A 289 21.85 -7.49 -2.77
CA SER A 289 22.04 -7.63 -1.31
C SER A 289 23.50 -7.86 -0.91
N HIS A 290 24.45 -7.75 -1.84
CA HIS A 290 25.86 -8.06 -1.61
C HIS A 290 26.05 -9.45 -0.98
N GLU A 291 25.37 -10.46 -1.54
CA GLU A 291 25.44 -11.86 -1.14
C GLU A 291 24.95 -12.15 0.29
N LYS A 292 24.20 -11.21 0.89
CA LYS A 292 23.51 -11.43 2.18
C LYS A 292 22.26 -12.30 2.01
N LEU A 293 21.64 -12.24 0.84
CA LEU A 293 20.67 -13.21 0.35
C LEU A 293 21.32 -14.09 -0.71
N ARG A 294 20.91 -15.36 -0.81
CA ARG A 294 21.40 -16.29 -1.82
C ARG A 294 20.24 -16.88 -2.62
N TRP A 295 20.38 -16.90 -3.93
CA TRP A 295 19.43 -17.56 -4.83
C TRP A 295 19.95 -18.95 -5.19
N ASP A 296 19.05 -19.94 -5.20
CA ASP A 296 19.33 -21.28 -5.70
C ASP A 296 18.23 -21.72 -6.65
N GLU A 297 18.66 -22.13 -7.84
CA GLU A 297 17.84 -22.71 -8.90
C GLU A 297 18.51 -24.02 -9.37
N SER A 298 18.66 -24.95 -8.43
CA SER A 298 19.23 -26.27 -8.69
C SER A 298 18.25 -27.38 -8.36
N SER A 299 18.40 -28.52 -9.02
CA SER A 299 17.67 -29.77 -8.69
C SER A 299 16.13 -29.64 -8.67
N GLY A 300 15.57 -28.71 -9.45
CA GLY A 300 14.12 -28.46 -9.50
C GLY A 300 13.56 -27.64 -8.33
N MET A 301 14.43 -27.12 -7.46
CA MET A 301 14.06 -26.16 -6.41
C MET A 301 14.45 -24.75 -6.82
N ARG A 302 13.55 -23.80 -6.65
CA ARG A 302 13.80 -22.37 -6.82
C ARG A 302 13.56 -21.66 -5.48
N GLN A 303 14.61 -21.23 -4.81
CA GLN A 303 14.55 -20.72 -3.44
C GLN A 303 15.48 -19.53 -3.19
N LEU A 304 15.03 -18.62 -2.32
CA LEU A 304 15.82 -17.55 -1.74
C LEU A 304 16.19 -17.93 -0.30
N TYR A 305 17.48 -17.87 0.03
CA TYR A 305 18.00 -18.08 1.39
C TYR A 305 18.30 -16.75 2.09
N MET A 306 17.79 -16.61 3.31
CA MET A 306 17.97 -15.46 4.21
C MET A 306 19.23 -15.64 5.07
N HIS A 307 20.39 -15.70 4.42
CA HIS A 307 21.65 -16.11 5.07
C HIS A 307 22.14 -15.10 6.12
N ARG A 308 22.17 -13.81 5.75
CA ARG A 308 22.55 -12.67 6.61
C ARG A 308 21.58 -11.51 6.38
N ALA A 309 20.29 -11.83 6.25
CA ALA A 309 19.26 -10.85 5.93
C ALA A 309 19.10 -9.79 7.04
N GLU A 310 19.39 -10.16 8.28
CA GLU A 310 19.43 -9.26 9.45
C GLU A 310 20.50 -8.16 9.34
N GLU A 311 21.46 -8.28 8.43
CA GLU A 311 22.46 -7.24 8.15
C GLU A 311 21.98 -6.24 7.09
N LEU A 312 20.78 -6.40 6.54
CA LEU A 312 20.19 -5.50 5.55
C LEU A 312 19.21 -4.54 6.22
N GLU A 313 19.50 -3.24 6.13
CA GLU A 313 18.55 -2.21 6.55
C GLU A 313 17.67 -1.82 5.37
N ARG A 314 16.43 -2.33 5.34
CA ARG A 314 15.49 -2.16 4.22
C ARG A 314 15.28 -0.69 3.81
N TRP A 315 15.27 0.24 4.76
CA TRP A 315 15.10 1.66 4.46
C TRP A 315 16.34 2.28 3.80
N ASP A 316 17.54 1.79 4.13
CA ASP A 316 18.78 2.28 3.50
C ASP A 316 18.86 1.85 2.04
N ILE A 317 18.38 0.64 1.71
CA ILE A 317 18.25 0.17 0.32
C ILE A 317 17.41 1.15 -0.52
N LEU A 318 16.27 1.61 0.01
CA LEU A 318 15.44 2.60 -0.68
C LEU A 318 16.14 3.97 -0.76
N ARG A 319 16.84 4.39 0.30
CA ARG A 319 17.59 5.66 0.29
C ARG A 319 18.66 5.67 -0.79
N GLU A 320 19.40 4.57 -0.94
CA GLU A 320 20.43 4.41 -1.96
C GLU A 320 19.82 4.46 -3.37
N MET A 321 18.72 3.72 -3.60
CA MET A 321 17.96 3.76 -4.86
C MET A 321 17.56 5.20 -5.23
N TYR A 322 16.88 5.93 -4.33
CA TYR A 322 16.43 7.29 -4.63
C TYR A 322 17.59 8.25 -4.87
N ARG A 323 18.69 8.16 -4.10
CA ARG A 323 19.86 9.01 -4.31
C ARG A 323 20.49 8.78 -5.67
N HIS A 324 20.59 7.53 -6.10
CA HIS A 324 21.11 7.17 -7.42
C HIS A 324 20.17 7.66 -8.54
N ASP A 325 18.89 7.27 -8.49
CA ASP A 325 17.95 7.48 -9.59
C ASP A 325 17.56 8.95 -9.75
N MET A 326 17.33 9.67 -8.65
CA MET A 326 16.94 11.09 -8.70
C MET A 326 18.09 11.99 -9.10
N GLN A 327 19.35 11.63 -8.79
CA GLN A 327 20.51 12.33 -9.32
C GLN A 327 20.63 12.14 -10.83
N ALA A 328 20.39 10.91 -11.32
CA ALA A 328 20.39 10.62 -12.75
C ALA A 328 19.27 11.34 -13.51
N MET A 329 18.09 11.51 -12.90
CA MET A 329 16.98 12.29 -13.48
C MET A 329 17.25 13.80 -13.53
N ALA A 330 18.08 14.32 -12.63
CA ALA A 330 18.42 15.73 -12.56
C ALA A 330 19.60 16.14 -13.47
N ALA A 331 20.38 15.17 -13.97
CA ALA A 331 21.57 15.37 -14.81
C ALA A 331 21.24 15.49 -16.30
#